data_AF-A0A4Y8L428-F1
#
_entry.id   AF-A0A4Y8L428-F1
#
_cell.length_a   1.000
_cell.length_b   1.000
_cell.length_c   1.000
_cell.angle_alpha   90.00
_cell.angle_beta   90.00
_cell.angle_gamma   90.00
#
_symmetry.space_group_name_H-M   'P 1'
#
loop_
_entity.id
_entity.type
_entity.pdbx_description
1 polymer ?
#
loop_
_entity_poly.entity_id
_entity_poly.type
_entity_poly.pdbx_seq_one_letter_code
_entity_poly.pdbx_strand_id
1 'polypeptide(L)'
;MLDNIINLVKEQALGAIGGNAGVPADKKDAAVNATTSSIVDGLKEHFTPDNLSAITNLFSGGESDTQGISSSLQISVVSALSEKVGLSKDVANSIASAVIPAVIGLFSKKTNDPNDSGFSIESLVQAFSGGKGGGIFDALGSLFGGKK
;
A
#
# COMPACT_ATOMS: atom_id res chain seq x y z
N MET A 1 -10.97 7.55 6.89
CA MET A 1 -9.87 6.56 6.91
C MET A 1 -9.23 6.37 5.55
N LEU A 2 -9.97 5.97 4.51
CA LEU A 2 -9.38 5.78 3.17
C LEU A 2 -8.63 7.02 2.65
N ASP A 3 -9.19 8.22 2.85
CA ASP A 3 -8.51 9.47 2.47
C ASP A 3 -7.18 9.67 3.21
N ASN A 4 -7.09 9.26 4.49
CA ASN A 4 -5.84 9.33 5.25
C ASN A 4 -4.80 8.37 4.67
N ILE A 5 -5.22 7.16 4.29
CA ILE A 5 -4.34 6.17 3.63
C ILE A 5 -3.82 6.76 2.30
N ILE A 6 -4.71 7.31 1.48
CA ILE A 6 -4.35 7.95 0.20
C ILE A 6 -3.33 9.07 0.45
N ASN A 7 -3.56 9.92 1.45
CA ASN A 7 -2.65 11.02 1.78
C ASN A 7 -1.27 10.51 2.24
N LEU A 8 -1.21 9.50 3.10
CA LEU A 8 0.07 8.92 3.54
C LEU A 8 0.86 8.30 2.38
N VAL A 9 0.19 7.57 1.48
CA VAL A 9 0.83 7.03 0.27
C VAL A 9 1.32 8.16 -0.63
N LYS A 10 0.50 9.21 -0.80
CA LYS A 10 0.86 10.38 -1.61
C LYS A 10 2.09 11.09 -1.06
N GLU A 11 2.22 11.23 0.26
CA GLU A 11 3.40 11.81 0.90
C GLU A 11 4.68 10.99 0.59
N GLN A 12 4.60 9.66 0.64
CA GLN A 12 5.72 8.79 0.27
C GLN A 12 6.06 8.92 -1.22
N ALA A 13 5.04 8.97 -2.09
CA ALA A 13 5.22 9.17 -3.52
C ALA A 13 5.86 10.54 -3.82
N LEU A 14 5.42 11.61 -3.17
CA LEU A 14 5.99 12.96 -3.29
C LEU A 14 7.48 12.97 -2.93
N GLY A 15 7.88 12.30 -1.85
CA GLY A 15 9.28 12.19 -1.44
C GLY A 15 10.14 11.49 -2.49
N ALA A 16 9.71 10.30 -2.95
CA ALA A 16 10.47 9.51 -3.91
C ALA A 16 10.54 10.16 -5.30
N ILE A 17 9.45 10.78 -5.77
CA ILE A 17 9.37 11.40 -7.10
C ILE A 17 10.01 12.79 -7.09
N GLY A 18 9.79 13.56 -6.03
CA GLY A 18 10.38 14.89 -5.87
C GLY A 18 11.90 14.86 -5.89
N GLY A 19 12.49 13.84 -5.26
CA GLY A 19 13.94 13.60 -5.23
C GLY A 19 14.53 12.85 -6.44
N ASN A 20 13.72 12.34 -7.36
CA ASN A 20 14.20 11.57 -8.50
C ASN A 20 14.49 12.47 -9.71
N ALA A 21 15.78 12.64 -10.03
CA ALA A 21 16.22 13.46 -11.15
C ALA A 21 15.79 12.93 -12.54
N GLY A 22 15.41 11.65 -12.63
CA GLY A 22 14.90 11.03 -13.84
C GLY A 22 13.44 11.34 -14.15
N VAL A 23 12.73 12.04 -13.27
CA VAL A 23 11.33 12.45 -13.49
C VAL A 23 11.26 13.87 -14.03
N PRO A 24 10.78 14.07 -15.27
CA PRO A 24 10.55 15.41 -15.83
C PRO A 24 9.61 16.25 -14.96
N ALA A 25 9.87 17.55 -14.85
CA ALA A 25 9.12 18.44 -13.96
C ALA A 25 7.62 18.49 -14.28
N ASP A 26 7.27 18.47 -15.56
CA ASP A 26 5.90 18.42 -16.09
C ASP A 26 5.19 17.08 -15.83
N LYS A 27 5.94 16.02 -15.53
CA LYS A 27 5.40 14.69 -15.22
C LYS A 27 5.31 14.38 -13.73
N LYS A 28 5.85 15.24 -12.84
CA LYS A 28 5.91 14.95 -11.40
C LYS A 28 4.53 14.73 -10.78
N ASP A 29 3.59 15.62 -11.04
CA ASP A 29 2.23 15.50 -10.47
C ASP A 29 1.50 14.25 -11.00
N ALA A 30 1.63 13.97 -12.31
CA ALA A 30 1.08 12.78 -12.92
C ALA A 30 1.71 11.50 -12.34
N ALA A 31 3.03 11.49 -12.14
CA ALA A 31 3.75 10.39 -11.51
C ALA A 31 3.30 10.17 -10.07
N VAL A 32 3.13 11.24 -9.27
CA VAL A 32 2.66 11.15 -7.90
C VAL A 32 1.26 10.55 -7.85
N ASN A 33 0.35 11.04 -8.68
CA ASN A 33 -1.02 10.54 -8.74
C ASN A 33 -1.09 9.08 -9.22
N ALA A 34 -0.30 8.72 -10.24
CA ALA A 34 -0.25 7.36 -10.77
C ALA A 34 0.33 6.37 -9.74
N THR A 35 1.43 6.72 -9.08
CA THR A 35 2.02 5.92 -7.99
C THR A 35 1.04 5.78 -6.82
N THR A 36 0.42 6.88 -6.40
CA THR A 36 -0.54 6.86 -5.29
C THR A 36 -1.72 5.95 -5.60
N SER A 37 -2.32 6.10 -6.78
CA SER A 37 -3.48 5.32 -7.18
C SER A 37 -3.13 3.85 -7.35
N SER A 38 -2.00 3.53 -8.01
CA SER A 38 -1.58 2.13 -8.22
C SER A 38 -1.29 1.39 -6.90
N ILE A 39 -0.69 2.06 -5.91
CA ILE A 39 -0.47 1.46 -4.59
C ILE A 39 -1.80 1.24 -3.87
N VAL A 40 -2.66 2.27 -3.84
CA VAL A 40 -3.96 2.19 -3.14
C VAL A 40 -4.85 1.13 -3.78
N ASP A 41 -4.88 1.05 -5.10
CA ASP A 41 -5.68 0.07 -5.84
C ASP A 41 -5.10 -1.33 -5.73
N GLY A 42 -3.77 -1.50 -5.86
CA GLY A 42 -3.13 -2.79 -5.62
C GLY A 42 -3.34 -3.30 -4.19
N LEU A 43 -3.30 -2.41 -3.19
CA LEU A 43 -3.64 -2.79 -1.82
C LEU A 43 -5.10 -3.26 -1.73
N LYS A 44 -6.07 -2.53 -2.30
CA LYS A 44 -7.48 -2.96 -2.34
C LYS A 44 -7.63 -4.36 -2.95
N GLU A 45 -6.92 -4.64 -4.04
CA GLU A 45 -6.95 -5.95 -4.71
C GLU A 45 -6.40 -7.07 -3.83
N HIS A 46 -5.42 -6.77 -2.97
CA HIS A 46 -4.89 -7.73 -2.02
C HIS A 46 -5.72 -7.84 -0.73
N PHE A 47 -6.61 -6.90 -0.42
CA PHE A 47 -7.53 -6.97 0.74
C PHE A 47 -8.68 -7.96 0.48
N THR A 48 -8.33 -9.24 0.37
CA THR A 48 -9.25 -10.37 0.23
C THR A 48 -9.10 -11.32 1.42
N PRO A 49 -10.10 -12.17 1.71
CA PRO A 49 -10.02 -13.15 2.80
C PRO A 49 -8.77 -14.05 2.73
N ASP A 50 -8.36 -14.45 1.52
CA ASP A 50 -7.21 -15.35 1.31
C ASP A 50 -5.86 -14.67 1.59
N ASN A 51 -5.72 -13.40 1.22
CA ASN A 51 -4.49 -12.63 1.41
C ASN A 51 -4.43 -11.89 2.75
N LEU A 52 -5.52 -11.89 3.51
CA LEU A 52 -5.65 -11.12 4.75
C LEU A 52 -4.56 -11.47 5.78
N SER A 53 -4.23 -12.76 5.92
CA SER A 53 -3.15 -13.21 6.81
C SER A 53 -1.80 -12.65 6.39
N ALA A 54 -1.53 -12.61 5.09
CA ALA A 54 -0.27 -12.08 4.55
C ALA A 54 -0.19 -10.56 4.71
N ILE A 55 -1.29 -9.83 4.44
CA ILE A 55 -1.38 -8.39 4.69
C ILE A 55 -1.17 -8.08 6.18
N THR A 56 -1.85 -8.81 7.05
CA THR A 56 -1.76 -8.61 8.50
C THR A 56 -0.33 -8.84 8.96
N ASN A 57 0.35 -9.88 8.47
CA ASN A 57 1.76 -10.12 8.77
C ASN A 57 2.68 -9.03 8.22
N LEU A 58 2.41 -8.54 7.00
CA LEU A 58 3.20 -7.48 6.38
C LEU A 58 3.13 -6.17 7.18
N PHE A 59 1.93 -5.83 7.71
CA PHE A 59 1.73 -4.62 8.51
C PHE A 59 2.00 -4.83 10.01
N SER A 60 1.96 -6.05 10.55
CA SER A 60 2.36 -6.29 11.94
C SER A 60 3.89 -6.30 12.14
N GLY A 61 4.66 -6.12 11.07
CA GLY A 61 6.13 -6.07 11.11
C GLY A 61 6.77 -7.45 10.95
N GLY A 62 6.05 -8.44 10.41
CA GLY A 62 6.60 -9.74 10.06
C GLY A 62 7.59 -9.65 8.88
N GLU A 63 8.69 -10.39 8.97
CA GLU A 63 9.79 -10.37 7.99
C GLU A 63 9.45 -10.94 6.60
N SER A 64 8.27 -11.51 6.37
CA SER A 64 7.99 -12.25 5.13
C SER A 64 6.76 -11.74 4.39
N ASP A 65 7.00 -11.11 3.24
CA ASP A 65 6.02 -10.97 2.16
C ASP A 65 5.80 -12.32 1.48
N THR A 66 5.17 -13.25 2.20
CA THR A 66 5.01 -14.66 1.77
C THR A 66 4.15 -14.82 0.52
N GLN A 67 3.33 -13.82 0.18
CA GLN A 67 2.42 -13.82 -0.96
C GLN A 67 2.88 -12.90 -2.11
N GLY A 68 4.07 -12.30 -2.01
CA GLY A 68 4.59 -11.41 -3.04
C GLY A 68 3.75 -10.14 -3.25
N ILE A 69 3.05 -9.67 -2.21
CA ILE A 69 2.23 -8.46 -2.22
C ILE A 69 3.11 -7.25 -2.54
N SER A 70 4.28 -7.12 -1.91
CA SER A 70 5.20 -6.02 -2.19
C SER A 70 5.68 -6.04 -3.64
N SER A 71 5.97 -7.23 -4.19
CA SER A 71 6.37 -7.40 -5.59
C SER A 71 5.24 -7.07 -6.55
N SER A 72 4.01 -7.49 -6.26
CA SER A 72 2.81 -7.15 -7.04
C SER A 72 2.56 -5.64 -7.08
N LEU A 73 2.68 -4.97 -5.93
CA LEU A 73 2.58 -3.51 -5.83
C LEU A 73 3.69 -2.81 -6.63
N GLN A 74 4.93 -3.31 -6.56
CA GLN A 74 6.03 -2.78 -7.37
C GLN A 74 5.73 -2.87 -8.86
N ILE A 75 5.28 -4.04 -9.35
CA ILE A 75 4.90 -4.24 -10.75
C ILE A 75 3.79 -3.25 -11.14
N SER A 76 2.77 -3.08 -10.30
CA SER A 76 1.64 -2.18 -10.55
C SER A 76 2.08 -0.71 -10.67
N VAL A 77 2.99 -0.26 -9.79
CA VAL A 77 3.56 1.10 -9.85
C VAL A 77 4.40 1.27 -11.10
N VAL A 78 5.25 0.29 -11.43
CA VAL A 78 6.11 0.34 -12.62
C VAL A 78 5.26 0.44 -13.89
N SER A 79 4.23 -0.39 -14.03
CA SER A 79 3.28 -0.30 -15.15
C SER A 79 2.56 1.04 -15.17
N ALA A 80 2.05 1.54 -14.04
CA ALA A 80 1.37 2.84 -14.01
C ALA A 80 2.28 4.00 -14.45
N LEU A 81 3.52 4.04 -13.96
CA LEU A 81 4.48 5.09 -14.31
C LEU A 81 4.98 4.99 -15.74
N SER A 82 5.24 3.78 -16.22
CA SER A 82 5.76 3.59 -17.58
C SER A 82 4.66 3.75 -18.64
N GLU A 83 3.48 3.17 -18.43
CA GLU A 83 2.40 3.15 -19.42
C GLU A 83 1.53 4.41 -19.36
N LYS A 84 1.16 4.90 -18.16
CA LYS A 84 0.25 6.05 -18.03
C LYS A 84 0.98 7.39 -18.05
N VAL A 85 2.17 7.45 -17.46
CA VAL A 85 2.96 8.70 -17.35
C VAL A 85 4.04 8.78 -18.43
N GLY A 86 4.43 7.64 -19.01
CA GLY A 86 5.48 7.59 -20.03
C GLY A 86 6.87 7.84 -19.45
N LEU A 87 7.14 7.35 -18.23
CA LEU A 87 8.49 7.30 -17.68
C LEU A 87 9.24 6.06 -18.18
N SER A 88 10.57 6.10 -18.18
CA SER A 88 11.35 4.90 -18.49
C SER A 88 11.13 3.83 -17.41
N LYS A 89 11.26 2.56 -17.79
CA LYS A 89 11.16 1.44 -16.84
C LYS A 89 12.18 1.57 -15.70
N ASP A 90 13.39 2.06 -15.96
CA ASP A 90 14.41 2.23 -14.92
C ASP A 90 14.01 3.29 -13.89
N VAL A 91 13.49 4.44 -14.33
CA VAL A 91 12.99 5.48 -13.42
C VAL A 91 11.78 4.98 -12.64
N ALA A 92 10.85 4.30 -13.31
CA ALA A 92 9.67 3.71 -12.68
C ALA A 92 10.05 2.66 -11.61
N ASN A 93 11.01 1.78 -11.91
CA ASN A 93 11.53 0.79 -10.96
C ASN A 93 12.21 1.46 -9.76
N SER A 94 13.01 2.49 -10.00
CA SER A 94 13.66 3.26 -8.93
C SER A 94 12.62 3.88 -7.97
N ILE A 95 11.54 4.44 -8.50
CA ILE A 95 10.44 4.98 -7.70
C ILE A 95 9.74 3.86 -6.93
N ALA A 96 9.33 2.78 -7.59
CA ALA A 96 8.63 1.66 -6.94
C ALA A 96 9.46 1.03 -5.82
N SER A 97 10.76 0.85 -6.03
CA SER A 97 11.69 0.28 -5.05
C SER A 97 11.88 1.16 -3.82
N ALA A 98 11.67 2.47 -3.93
CA ALA A 98 11.73 3.40 -2.81
C ALA A 98 10.36 3.52 -2.10
N VAL A 99 9.28 3.69 -2.86
CA VAL A 99 7.96 4.01 -2.30
C VAL A 99 7.31 2.79 -1.63
N ILE A 100 7.38 1.61 -2.23
CA ILE A 100 6.67 0.43 -1.71
C ILE A 100 7.16 0.05 -0.30
N PRO A 101 8.48 -0.11 -0.05
CA PRO A 101 8.97 -0.41 1.29
C PRO A 101 8.65 0.72 2.29
N ALA A 102 8.72 1.98 1.85
CA ALA A 102 8.42 3.13 2.71
C ALA A 102 6.95 3.17 3.14
N VAL A 103 6.01 2.89 2.23
CA VAL A 103 4.58 2.79 2.54
C VAL A 103 4.30 1.61 3.48
N ILE A 104 4.85 0.43 3.19
CA ILE A 104 4.67 -0.75 4.05
C ILE A 104 5.21 -0.48 5.46
N GLY A 105 6.42 0.07 5.56
CA GLY A 105 7.02 0.41 6.86
C GLY A 105 6.23 1.48 7.61
N LEU A 106 5.70 2.49 6.91
CA LEU A 106 4.84 3.51 7.51
C LEU A 106 3.54 2.93 8.05
N PHE A 107 2.87 2.07 7.26
CA PHE A 107 1.63 1.42 7.67
C PHE A 107 1.87 0.45 8.80
N SER A 108 2.99 -0.27 8.77
CA SER A 108 3.38 -1.15 9.86
C SER A 108 3.59 -0.38 11.15
N LYS A 109 4.36 0.72 11.09
CA LYS A 109 4.56 1.58 12.25
C LYS A 109 3.24 2.14 12.80
N LYS A 110 2.36 2.62 11.93
CA LYS A 110 1.06 3.20 12.30
C LYS A 110 0.12 2.16 12.92
N THR A 111 0.06 0.97 12.34
CA THR A 111 -0.78 -0.15 12.80
C THR A 111 -0.37 -0.68 14.16
N ASN A 112 0.93 -0.60 14.47
CA ASN A 112 1.48 -1.03 15.76
C ASN A 112 1.67 0.13 16.75
N ASP A 113 1.21 1.35 16.46
CA ASP A 113 1.34 2.48 17.37
C ASP A 113 0.22 2.45 18.42
N PRO A 114 0.52 2.20 19.71
CA PRO A 114 -0.49 2.17 20.76
C PRO A 114 -1.19 3.52 20.98
N ASN A 115 -0.62 4.62 20.47
CA ASN A 115 -1.21 5.96 20.56
C ASN A 115 -2.06 6.33 19.33
N ASP A 116 -2.00 5.54 18.25
CA ASP A 116 -2.76 5.77 17.01
C ASP A 116 -3.83 4.69 16.83
N SER A 117 -4.77 4.63 17.78
CA SER A 117 -5.91 3.70 17.74
C SER A 117 -6.82 3.87 16.52
N GLY A 118 -6.69 4.99 15.79
CA GLY A 118 -7.43 5.23 14.55
C GLY A 118 -6.86 4.48 13.35
N PHE A 119 -5.60 4.02 13.42
CA PHE A 119 -4.94 3.30 12.34
C PHE A 119 -4.70 1.84 12.75
N SER A 120 -5.75 1.02 12.75
CA SER A 120 -5.68 -0.41 13.05
C SER A 120 -5.90 -1.28 11.80
N ILE A 121 -5.57 -2.57 11.85
CA ILE A 121 -5.85 -3.53 10.76
C ILE A 121 -7.35 -3.54 10.42
N GLU A 122 -8.23 -3.50 11.42
CA GLU A 122 -9.68 -3.45 11.21
C GLU A 122 -10.07 -2.17 10.48
N SER A 123 -9.46 -1.04 10.83
CA SER A 123 -9.72 0.26 10.19
C SER A 123 -9.25 0.27 8.72
N LEU A 124 -8.13 -0.40 8.43
CA LEU A 124 -7.65 -0.62 7.07
C LEU A 124 -8.60 -1.51 6.27
N VAL A 125 -9.04 -2.64 6.84
CA VAL A 125 -10.05 -3.51 6.22
C VAL A 125 -11.34 -2.75 5.95
N GLN A 126 -11.83 -1.94 6.89
CA GLN A 126 -13.01 -1.10 6.68
C GLN A 126 -12.81 -0.12 5.52
N ALA A 127 -11.65 0.54 5.48
CA ALA A 127 -11.33 1.51 4.44
C ALA A 127 -11.26 0.89 3.04
N PHE A 128 -10.62 -0.27 2.90
CA PHE A 128 -10.40 -0.91 1.61
C PHE A 128 -11.57 -1.79 1.14
N SER A 129 -12.34 -2.37 2.07
CA SER A 129 -13.56 -3.13 1.73
C SER A 129 -14.80 -2.25 1.48
N GLY A 130 -14.68 -0.93 1.63
CA GLY A 130 -15.78 0.02 1.42
C GLY A 130 -17.00 -0.25 2.32
N GLY A 131 -16.77 -0.76 3.53
CA GLY A 131 -17.84 -1.12 4.48
C GLY A 131 -18.62 -2.40 4.13
N LYS A 132 -18.28 -3.12 3.05
CA LYS A 132 -18.89 -4.39 2.65
C LYS A 132 -18.04 -5.61 3.01
N GLY A 133 -17.05 -5.45 3.89
CA GLY A 133 -16.06 -6.46 4.23
C GLY A 133 -16.54 -7.63 5.06
N GLY A 134 -17.82 -8.01 5.07
CA GLY A 134 -18.36 -9.05 5.97
C GLY A 134 -17.50 -10.33 6.02
N GLY A 135 -17.19 -10.90 4.86
CA GLY A 135 -16.31 -12.08 4.78
C GLY A 135 -14.84 -11.83 5.17
N ILE A 136 -14.36 -10.58 5.03
CA ILE A 136 -13.00 -10.19 5.46
C ILE A 136 -12.97 -9.98 6.99
N PHE A 137 -14.03 -9.42 7.58
CA PHE A 137 -14.18 -9.30 9.04
C PHE A 137 -14.35 -10.66 9.70
N ASP A 138 -15.10 -11.59 9.07
CA ASP A 138 -15.23 -12.96 9.57
C ASP A 138 -13.89 -13.70 9.51
N ALA A 139 -13.12 -13.51 8.43
CA ALA A 139 -11.76 -14.04 8.32
C ALA A 139 -10.83 -13.43 9.39
N LEU A 140 -10.86 -12.11 9.59
CA LEU A 140 -10.12 -11.43 10.68
C LEU A 140 -10.53 -11.98 12.05
N GLY A 141 -11.83 -12.08 12.31
CA GLY A 141 -12.37 -12.60 13.57
C GLY A 141 -11.98 -14.05 13.81
N SER A 142 -11.90 -14.87 12.77
CA SER A 142 -11.43 -16.26 12.87
C SER A 142 -9.92 -16.33 13.17
N LEU A 143 -9.13 -15.42 12.60
CA LEU A 143 -7.69 -15.31 12.85
C LEU A 143 -7.37 -14.86 14.28
N PHE A 144 -8.08 -13.85 14.78
CA PHE A 144 -7.80 -13.25 16.10
C PHE A 144 -8.65 -13.79 17.24
N GLY A 145 -9.83 -14.35 16.94
CA GLY A 145 -10.78 -14.92 17.90
C GLY A 145 -10.76 -16.45 17.97
N GLY A 146 -9.95 -17.12 17.15
CA GLY A 146 -9.82 -18.57 17.09
C GLY A 146 -9.06 -19.19 18.26
N LYS A 147 -9.61 -19.09 19.49
CA LYS A 147 -9.35 -20.04 20.58
C LYS A 147 -10.50 -20.04 21.59
N LYS A 148 -11.47 -20.93 21.36
CA LYS A 148 -12.17 -21.67 22.41
C LYS A 148 -12.40 -23.09 21.92
#